data_AF-A0A961GLP6-F1
#
_entry.id   AF-A0A961GLP6-F1
#
_cell.length_a   1.000
_cell.length_b   1.000
_cell.length_c   1.000
_cell.angle_alpha   90.00
_cell.angle_beta   90.00
_cell.angle_gamma   90.00
#
_symmetry.space_group_name_H-M   'P 1'
#
loop_
_entity.id
_entity.type
_entity.pdbx_description
1 polymer ?
#
loop_
_entity_poly.entity_id
_entity_poly.type
_entity_poly.pdbx_seq_one_letter_code
_entity_poly.pdbx_strand_id
1 'polypeptide(L)'
;MTATSAAIFDSGLDAFGAVVAQVPADGWEASSPCEGWRALDVLGHLSTSIDFGISILEGRQPTWPEADRPGDLIEGDPVATWEATAQRARGALVGADLDQVMDTPMGPRTVADRLAFPGIDL
;
A
#
# COMPACT_ATOMS: atom_id res chain seq x y z
N MET A 1 5.30 -16.05 -13.89
CA MET A 1 5.23 -14.57 -13.73
C MET A 1 4.62 -14.17 -12.39
N THR A 2 3.77 -15.01 -11.77
CA THR A 2 3.21 -14.89 -10.40
C THR A 2 4.26 -14.69 -9.30
N ALA A 3 5.39 -15.41 -9.34
CA ALA A 3 6.47 -15.24 -8.37
C ALA A 3 7.17 -13.86 -8.43
N THR A 4 6.99 -13.11 -9.52
CA THR A 4 7.65 -11.82 -9.73
C THR A 4 6.87 -10.67 -9.11
N SER A 5 5.53 -10.64 -9.19
CA SER A 5 4.72 -9.56 -8.63
C SER A 5 4.71 -9.59 -7.09
N ALA A 6 4.60 -10.77 -6.49
CA ALA A 6 4.72 -10.94 -5.03
C ALA A 6 6.09 -10.47 -4.49
N ALA A 7 7.17 -10.83 -5.18
CA ALA A 7 8.52 -10.42 -4.78
C ALA A 7 8.76 -8.91 -4.96
N ILE A 8 8.24 -8.32 -6.06
CA ILE A 8 8.30 -6.87 -6.29
C ILE A 8 7.49 -6.14 -5.22
N PHE A 9 6.28 -6.61 -4.90
CA PHE A 9 5.44 -6.01 -3.87
C PHE A 9 6.15 -6.02 -2.51
N ASP A 10 6.69 -7.16 -2.07
CA ASP A 10 7.42 -7.24 -0.79
C ASP A 10 8.67 -6.35 -0.76
N SER A 11 9.44 -6.33 -1.86
CA SER A 11 10.63 -5.45 -1.98
C SER A 11 10.26 -3.97 -1.97
N GLY A 12 9.11 -3.61 -2.56
CA GLY A 12 8.59 -2.25 -2.55
C GLY A 12 8.22 -1.79 -1.14
N LEU A 13 7.66 -2.67 -0.31
CA LEU A 13 7.36 -2.35 1.10
C LEU A 13 8.62 -1.92 1.87
N ASP A 14 9.75 -2.60 1.63
CA ASP A 14 11.04 -2.24 2.21
C ASP A 14 11.58 -0.93 1.64
N ALA A 15 11.50 -0.75 0.32
CA ALA A 15 11.98 0.46 -0.35
C ALA A 15 11.28 1.72 0.19
N PHE A 16 9.95 1.69 0.29
CA PHE A 16 9.20 2.81 0.84
C PHE A 16 9.44 2.97 2.35
N GLY A 17 9.55 1.86 3.10
CA GLY A 17 9.89 1.91 4.53
C GLY A 17 11.23 2.57 4.81
N ALA A 18 12.23 2.33 3.96
CA ALA A 18 13.53 3.00 4.06
C ALA A 18 13.44 4.52 3.80
N VAL A 19 12.52 4.97 2.95
CA VAL A 19 12.24 6.40 2.74
C VAL A 19 11.54 7.00 3.94
N VAL A 20 10.49 6.35 4.44
CA VAL A 20 9.72 6.77 5.63
C VAL A 20 10.63 6.96 6.85
N ALA A 21 11.56 6.03 7.08
CA ALA A 21 12.51 6.09 8.20
C ALA A 21 13.49 7.27 8.14
N GLN A 22 13.65 7.92 6.97
CA GLN A 22 14.53 9.08 6.79
C GLN A 22 13.80 10.41 6.94
N VAL A 23 12.46 10.43 7.04
CA VAL A 23 11.69 11.65 7.18
C VAL A 23 11.84 12.17 8.62
N PRO A 24 12.36 13.40 8.84
CA PRO A 24 12.43 13.97 10.17
C PRO A 24 11.03 14.26 10.71
N ALA A 25 10.89 14.39 12.04
CA ALA A 25 9.59 14.56 12.69
C ALA A 25 8.79 15.77 12.17
N ASP A 26 9.46 16.86 11.78
CA ASP A 26 8.86 18.06 11.19
C ASP A 26 8.71 17.99 9.66
N GLY A 27 9.26 16.95 9.02
CA GLY A 27 9.24 16.75 7.57
C GLY A 27 7.89 16.30 7.01
N TRP A 28 7.00 15.76 7.84
CA TRP A 28 5.69 15.24 7.40
C TRP A 28 4.76 16.32 6.85
N GLU A 29 4.93 17.56 7.31
CA GLU A 29 4.17 18.73 6.88
C GLU A 29 4.76 19.39 5.62
N ALA A 30 5.97 19.02 5.21
CA ALA A 30 6.62 19.58 4.04
C ALA A 30 5.91 19.15 2.75
N SER A 31 5.91 20.04 1.74
CA SER A 31 5.40 19.72 0.41
C SER A 31 6.15 18.53 -0.20
N SER A 32 5.40 17.63 -0.80
CA SER A 32 5.91 16.52 -1.59
C SER A 32 6.05 16.92 -3.07
N PRO A 33 6.71 16.08 -3.90
CA PRO A 33 6.69 16.24 -5.35
C PRO A 33 5.29 16.09 -5.99
N CYS A 34 4.34 15.46 -5.29
CA CYS A 34 2.94 15.40 -5.71
C CYS A 34 2.29 16.76 -5.44
N GLU A 35 1.84 17.43 -6.51
CA GLU A 35 1.30 18.79 -6.42
C GLU A 35 0.16 18.87 -5.41
N GLY A 36 0.26 19.82 -4.47
CA GLY A 36 -0.75 20.03 -3.42
C GLY A 36 -0.71 19.06 -2.25
N TRP A 37 0.18 18.06 -2.27
CA TRP A 37 0.31 17.07 -1.20
C TRP A 37 1.53 17.33 -0.33
N ARG A 38 1.39 17.12 0.98
CA ARG A 38 2.50 17.02 1.92
C ARG A 38 3.03 15.60 1.97
N ALA A 39 4.19 15.40 2.61
CA ALA A 39 4.75 14.05 2.81
C ALA A 39 3.78 13.12 3.55
N LEU A 40 3.01 13.64 4.52
CA LEU A 40 1.99 12.86 5.23
C LEU A 40 0.86 12.38 4.31
N ASP A 41 0.50 13.18 3.30
CA ASP A 41 -0.54 12.82 2.33
C ASP A 41 -0.05 11.70 1.39
N VAL A 42 1.22 11.69 1.02
CA VAL A 42 1.83 10.57 0.28
C VAL A 42 1.80 9.29 1.11
N LEU A 43 2.16 9.36 2.40
CA LEU A 43 2.11 8.19 3.29
C LEU A 43 0.68 7.67 3.46
N GLY A 44 -0.29 8.55 3.68
CA GLY A 44 -1.71 8.20 3.79
C GLY A 44 -2.25 7.49 2.54
N HIS A 45 -1.89 8.01 1.37
CA HIS A 45 -2.26 7.42 0.09
C HIS A 45 -1.66 6.01 -0.07
N LEU A 46 -0.35 5.86 0.16
CA LEU A 46 0.32 4.57 0.01
C LEU A 46 -0.17 3.55 1.04
N SER A 47 -0.41 3.97 2.29
CA SER A 47 -0.98 3.08 3.31
C SER A 47 -2.36 2.55 2.88
N THR A 48 -3.19 3.42 2.28
CA THR A 48 -4.49 3.03 1.71
C THR A 48 -4.34 2.09 0.52
N SER A 49 -3.39 2.34 -0.39
CA SER A 49 -3.09 1.44 -1.51
C SER A 49 -2.61 0.07 -1.02
N ILE A 50 -1.83 0.00 0.05
CA ILE A 50 -1.42 -1.28 0.65
C ILE A 50 -2.59 -1.99 1.33
N ASP A 51 -3.50 -1.29 2.00
CA ASP A 51 -4.73 -1.88 2.55
C ASP A 51 -5.64 -2.45 1.44
N PHE A 52 -5.69 -1.80 0.27
CA PHE A 52 -6.31 -2.34 -0.93
C PHE A 52 -5.64 -3.64 -1.39
N GLY A 53 -4.30 -3.66 -1.39
CA GLY A 53 -3.50 -4.87 -1.69
C GLY A 53 -3.73 -6.01 -0.70
N ILE A 54 -3.80 -5.72 0.60
CA ILE A 54 -4.15 -6.69 1.66
C ILE A 54 -5.51 -7.33 1.36
N SER A 55 -6.52 -6.53 1.03
CA SER A 55 -7.84 -7.04 0.68
C SER A 55 -7.80 -7.99 -0.52
N ILE A 56 -7.02 -7.66 -1.55
CA ILE A 56 -6.80 -8.54 -2.71
C ILE A 56 -6.14 -9.85 -2.30
N LEU A 57 -5.06 -9.80 -1.50
CA LEU A 57 -4.33 -10.98 -1.03
C LEU A 57 -5.21 -11.93 -0.22
N GLU A 58 -6.19 -11.38 0.49
CA GLU A 58 -7.17 -12.13 1.27
C GLU A 58 -8.41 -12.53 0.45
N GLY A 59 -8.41 -12.30 -0.87
CA GLY A 59 -9.50 -12.66 -1.78
C GLY A 59 -10.78 -11.83 -1.57
N ARG A 60 -10.68 -10.67 -0.92
CA ARG A 60 -11.81 -9.76 -0.65
C ARG A 60 -11.85 -8.60 -1.63
N GLN A 61 -13.04 -8.08 -1.90
CA GLN A 61 -13.15 -6.86 -2.68
C GLN A 61 -12.65 -5.67 -1.84
N PRO A 62 -11.70 -4.88 -2.35
CA PRO A 62 -11.16 -3.76 -1.62
C PRO A 62 -12.15 -2.59 -1.56
N THR A 63 -12.00 -1.77 -0.52
CA THR A 63 -12.77 -0.55 -0.30
C THR A 63 -11.84 0.65 -0.24
N TRP A 64 -12.35 1.83 -0.58
CA TRP A 64 -11.64 3.09 -0.42
C TRP A 64 -12.24 3.86 0.77
N PRO A 65 -11.43 4.24 1.76
CA PRO A 65 -11.89 5.09 2.85
C PRO A 65 -12.20 6.51 2.36
N GLU A 66 -13.14 7.18 3.01
CA GLU A 66 -13.42 8.60 2.79
C GLU A 66 -12.52 9.46 3.68
N ALA A 67 -11.83 10.44 3.08
CA ALA A 67 -11.03 11.44 3.78
C ALA A 67 -10.91 12.71 2.93
N ASP A 68 -10.81 13.88 3.57
CA ASP A 68 -10.58 15.15 2.88
C ASP A 68 -9.18 15.19 2.24
N ARG A 69 -8.17 14.66 2.97
CA ARG A 69 -6.84 14.37 2.46
C ARG A 69 -6.41 12.97 2.84
N PRO A 70 -5.57 12.30 2.03
CA PRO A 70 -5.08 10.98 2.39
C PRO A 70 -4.32 10.97 3.73
N GLY A 71 -3.60 12.05 4.04
CA GLY A 71 -2.84 12.17 5.29
C GLY A 71 -3.71 12.22 6.55
N ASP A 72 -5.00 12.55 6.41
CA ASP A 72 -5.94 12.58 7.54
C ASP A 72 -6.27 11.17 8.07
N LEU A 73 -5.94 10.13 7.29
CA LEU A 73 -6.07 8.72 7.69
C LEU A 73 -4.90 8.24 8.57
N ILE A 74 -3.82 9.02 8.67
CA ILE A 74 -2.67 8.67 9.49
C ILE A 74 -2.91 9.16 10.92
N GLU A 75 -3.25 8.22 11.80
CA GLU A 75 -3.42 8.49 13.23
C GLU A 75 -2.12 8.18 13.99
N GLY A 76 -1.60 9.17 14.72
CA GLY A 76 -0.43 8.97 15.59
C GLY A 76 0.91 9.07 14.83
N ASP A 77 1.82 8.13 15.09
CA ASP A 77 3.18 8.16 14.54
C ASP A 77 3.20 7.66 13.08
N PRO A 78 3.63 8.50 12.12
CA PRO A 78 3.65 8.13 10.69
C PRO A 78 4.54 6.92 10.37
N VAL A 79 5.69 6.81 11.04
CA VAL A 79 6.65 5.72 10.80
C VAL A 79 6.06 4.41 11.31
N ALA A 80 5.52 4.41 12.53
CA ALA A 80 4.88 3.24 13.11
C ALA A 80 3.66 2.79 12.30
N THR A 81 2.92 3.75 11.70
CA THR A 81 1.78 3.45 10.82
C THR A 81 2.23 2.69 9.57
N TRP A 82 3.33 3.10 8.95
CA TRP A 82 3.88 2.37 7.81
C TRP A 82 4.37 0.98 8.21
N GLU A 83 5.13 0.86 9.30
CA GLU A 83 5.65 -0.43 9.79
C GLU A 83 4.53 -1.44 10.03
N ALA A 84 3.45 -1.00 10.70
CA ALA A 84 2.26 -1.83 10.92
C ALA A 84 1.58 -2.23 9.60
N THR A 85 1.52 -1.32 8.63
CA THR A 85 0.93 -1.58 7.31
C THR A 85 1.74 -2.60 6.51
N ALA A 86 3.06 -2.42 6.44
CA ALA A 86 3.97 -3.37 5.81
C ALA A 86 3.92 -4.75 6.48
N GLN A 87 3.84 -4.81 7.82
CA GLN A 87 3.70 -6.07 8.54
C GLN A 87 2.40 -6.81 8.18
N ARG A 88 1.26 -6.10 8.13
CA ARG A 88 -0.03 -6.67 7.74
C ARG A 88 0.01 -7.18 6.29
N ALA A 89 0.59 -6.41 5.38
CA ALA A 89 0.75 -6.79 3.98
C ALA A 89 1.56 -8.07 3.80
N ARG A 90 2.69 -8.20 4.51
CA ARG A 90 3.49 -9.43 4.50
C ARG A 90 2.74 -10.63 5.09
N GLY A 91 2.00 -10.41 6.18
CA GLY A 91 1.13 -11.44 6.76
C GLY A 91 0.11 -11.96 5.76
N ALA A 92 -0.57 -11.06 5.05
CA ALA A 92 -1.52 -11.41 4.00
C ALA A 92 -0.84 -12.15 2.84
N LEU A 93 0.36 -11.71 2.43
CA LEU A 93 1.12 -12.32 1.33
C LEU A 93 1.49 -13.79 1.59
N VAL A 94 1.90 -14.13 2.82
CA VAL A 94 2.28 -15.51 3.20
C VAL A 94 1.10 -16.48 3.06
N GLY A 95 -0.12 -16.01 3.33
CA GLY A 95 -1.34 -16.84 3.30
C GLY A 95 -2.11 -16.82 1.99
N ALA A 96 -1.69 -16.02 1.00
CA ALA A 96 -2.48 -15.75 -0.20
C ALA A 96 -2.42 -16.88 -1.23
N ASP A 97 -3.57 -17.19 -1.83
CA ASP A 97 -3.63 -17.97 -3.07
C ASP A 97 -3.48 -17.01 -4.27
N LEU A 98 -2.27 -16.94 -4.81
CA LEU A 98 -1.93 -16.03 -5.90
C LEU A 98 -2.63 -16.36 -7.22
N ASP A 99 -3.10 -17.60 -7.39
CA ASP A 99 -3.80 -18.07 -8.60
C ASP A 99 -5.32 -17.92 -8.46
N GLN A 100 -5.83 -17.53 -7.29
CA GLN A 100 -7.25 -17.25 -7.08
C GLN A 100 -7.74 -16.18 -8.06
N VAL A 101 -8.82 -16.51 -8.78
CA VAL A 101 -9.47 -15.58 -9.71
C VAL A 101 -10.52 -14.76 -8.98
N MET A 102 -10.49 -13.44 -9.21
CA MET A 102 -11.45 -12.48 -8.68
C MET A 102 -12.12 -11.70 -9.80
N ASP A 103 -13.40 -11.38 -9.61
CA ASP A 103 -14.09 -10.42 -10.48
C ASP A 103 -13.58 -8.99 -10.23
N THR A 104 -13.34 -8.26 -11.30
CA THR A 104 -12.89 -6.86 -11.27
C THR A 104 -13.61 -6.04 -12.34
N PRO A 105 -13.61 -4.70 -12.24
CA PRO A 105 -14.13 -3.84 -13.31
C PRO A 105 -13.46 -4.06 -14.68
N MET A 106 -12.26 -4.64 -14.71
CA MET A 106 -11.48 -4.94 -15.92
C MET A 106 -11.63 -6.40 -16.38
N GLY A 107 -12.62 -7.12 -15.84
CA GLY A 107 -12.86 -8.55 -16.04
C GLY A 107 -12.17 -9.44 -14.99
N PRO A 108 -12.35 -10.78 -15.05
CA PRO A 108 -11.71 -11.71 -14.12
C PRO A 108 -10.19 -11.64 -14.19
N ARG A 109 -9.53 -11.56 -13.04
CA ARG A 109 -8.06 -11.47 -12.89
C ARG A 109 -7.59 -12.32 -11.71
N THR A 110 -6.36 -12.83 -11.77
CA THR A 110 -5.76 -13.51 -10.61
C THR A 110 -5.38 -12.51 -9.52
N VAL A 111 -5.27 -12.96 -8.28
CA VAL A 111 -4.71 -12.17 -7.17
C VAL A 111 -3.33 -11.61 -7.54
N ALA A 112 -2.48 -12.43 -8.15
CA ALA A 112 -1.15 -12.00 -8.59
C ALA A 112 -1.18 -10.89 -9.67
N ASP A 113 -2.11 -10.95 -10.63
CA ASP A 113 -2.28 -9.89 -11.62
C ASP A 113 -2.74 -8.58 -10.97
N ARG A 114 -3.60 -8.69 -9.94
CA ARG A 114 -4.14 -7.54 -9.24
C ARG A 114 -3.13 -6.86 -8.33
N LEU A 115 -2.08 -7.56 -7.86
CA LEU A 115 -0.99 -6.97 -7.07
C LEU A 115 -0.21 -5.88 -7.81
N ALA A 116 -0.28 -5.84 -9.15
CA ALA A 116 0.32 -4.75 -9.92
C ALA A 116 -0.28 -3.38 -9.57
N PHE A 117 -1.53 -3.33 -9.12
CA PHE A 117 -2.19 -2.07 -8.75
C PHE A 117 -1.60 -1.45 -7.47
N PRO A 118 -1.62 -2.11 -6.29
CA PRO A 118 -0.96 -1.54 -5.12
C PRO A 118 0.58 -1.50 -5.26
N GLY A 119 1.16 -2.35 -6.12
CA GLY A 119 2.60 -2.38 -6.34
C GLY A 119 3.16 -1.25 -7.20
N ILE A 120 2.34 -0.56 -8.01
CA ILE A 120 2.82 0.58 -8.82
C ILE A 120 3.06 1.84 -7.99
N ASP A 121 2.45 1.89 -6.80
CA ASP A 121 2.55 3.02 -5.87
C ASP A 121 3.79 2.92 -4.96
N LEU A 122 4.52 1.80 -4.99
CA LEU A 122 5.76 1.53 -4.24
C LEU A 122 7.02 1.87 -5.06
#